data_AF-A0AAU9D7L4-F1
#
_entry.id   AF-A0AAU9D7L4-F1
#
_cell.length_a   1.000
_cell.length_b   1.000
_cell.length_c   1.000
_cell.angle_alpha   90.00
_cell.angle_beta   90.00
_cell.angle_gamma   90.00
#
_symmetry.space_group_name_H-M   'P 1'
#
loop_
_entity.id
_entity.type
_entity.pdbx_description
1 polymer ?
#
loop_
_entity_poly.entity_id
_entity_poly.type
_entity_poly.pdbx_seq_one_letter_code
_entity_poly.pdbx_strand_id
1 'polypeptide(L)'
;MGQEFFVLLYKIGDRLIYIYMLVIVVSAFLSWVPNLYNSRFGELLRRFSDPLENMIRRIIPPIMGLDFSPIIGIFLCEVIRKLWAMIFRVILLG
;
A
#
# COMPACT_ATOMS: atom_id res chain seq x y z
N MET A 1 10.16 22.81 -19.72
CA MET A 1 10.35 21.35 -19.89
C MET A 1 10.66 20.65 -18.56
N GLY A 2 11.52 21.19 -17.68
CA GLY A 2 11.86 20.55 -16.40
C GLY A 2 10.70 20.38 -15.41
N GLN A 3 9.90 21.43 -15.18
CA GLN A 3 8.79 21.42 -14.20
C GLN A 3 7.71 20.35 -14.51
N GLU A 4 7.31 20.23 -15.77
CA GLU A 4 6.34 19.21 -16.23
C GLU A 4 6.82 17.77 -15.94
N PHE A 5 8.12 17.52 -16.13
CA PHE A 5 8.71 16.21 -15.84
C PHE A 5 8.58 15.86 -14.35
N PHE A 6 8.88 16.79 -13.45
CA PHE A 6 8.74 16.56 -12.00
C PHE A 6 7.29 16.31 -11.59
N VAL A 7 6.33 17.02 -12.19
CA VAL A 7 4.89 16.80 -11.95
C VAL A 7 4.46 15.40 -12.42
N LEU A 8 4.95 14.94 -13.56
CA LEU A 8 4.67 13.58 -14.05
C LEU A 8 5.25 12.52 -13.11
N LEU A 9 6.49 12.71 -12.67
CA LEU A 9 7.14 11.81 -11.72
C LEU A 9 6.37 11.72 -10.40
N TYR A 10 5.94 12.86 -9.85
CA TYR A 10 5.07 12.93 -8.68
C TYR A 10 3.78 12.12 -8.87
N LYS A 11 3.07 12.35 -9.99
CA LYS A 11 1.80 11.70 -10.31
C LYS A 11 1.93 10.19 -10.50
N ILE A 12 3.07 9.72 -11.02
CA ILE A 12 3.34 8.29 -11.15
C ILE A 12 3.57 7.68 -9.78
N GLY A 13 4.44 8.27 -8.95
CA GLY A 13 4.72 7.79 -7.60
C GLY A 13 3.47 7.75 -6.71
N ASP A 14 2.68 8.83 -6.69
CA ASP A 14 1.44 8.91 -5.91
C ASP A 14 0.42 7.84 -6.35
N ARG A 15 0.26 7.62 -7.66
CA ARG A 15 -0.61 6.54 -8.18
C ARG A 15 -0.12 5.15 -7.82
N LEU A 16 1.18 4.90 -7.86
CA LEU A 16 1.73 3.60 -7.48
C LEU A 16 1.48 3.30 -6.00
N ILE A 17 1.67 4.29 -5.12
CA ILE A 17 1.38 4.14 -3.69
C ILE A 17 -0.12 3.88 -3.48
N TYR A 18 -0.98 4.61 -4.19
CA TYR A 18 -2.43 4.40 -4.13
C TYR A 18 -2.85 3.00 -4.59
N ILE A 19 -2.31 2.51 -5.71
CA ILE A 19 -2.58 1.15 -6.20
C ILE A 19 -2.10 0.11 -5.19
N TYR A 20 -0.94 0.32 -4.56
CA TYR A 20 -0.44 -0.59 -3.54
C TYR A 20 -1.36 -0.65 -2.30
N MET A 21 -1.90 0.48 -1.86
CA MET A 21 -2.93 0.50 -0.80
C MET A 21 -4.18 -0.29 -1.21
N LEU A 22 -4.62 -0.15 -2.48
CA LEU A 22 -5.74 -0.97 -2.98
C LEU A 22 -5.42 -2.46 -2.98
N VAL A 23 -4.19 -2.86 -3.32
CA VAL A 23 -3.76 -4.26 -3.26
C VAL A 23 -3.86 -4.80 -1.83
N ILE A 24 -3.39 -4.04 -0.83
CA ILE A 24 -3.53 -4.38 0.60
C ILE A 24 -5.02 -4.55 0.97
N VAL A 25 -5.86 -3.58 0.62
CA VAL A 25 -7.30 -3.63 0.91
C VAL A 25 -7.96 -4.85 0.28
N VAL A 26 -7.71 -5.10 -1.01
CA VAL A 26 -8.30 -6.24 -1.72
C VAL A 26 -7.79 -7.55 -1.13
N SER A 27 -6.49 -7.68 -0.85
CA SER A 27 -5.90 -8.87 -0.21
C SER A 27 -6.55 -9.16 1.15
N ALA A 28 -6.77 -8.13 1.96
CA ALA A 28 -7.44 -8.21 3.25
C ALA A 28 -8.89 -8.72 3.12
N PHE A 29 -9.67 -8.15 2.19
CA PHE A 29 -11.03 -8.63 1.93
C PHE A 29 -11.06 -10.08 1.40
N LEU A 30 -10.10 -10.44 0.54
CA LEU A 30 -9.99 -11.81 0.05
C LEU A 30 -9.71 -12.80 1.17
N SER A 31 -8.96 -12.41 2.21
CA SER A 31 -8.68 -13.27 3.37
C SER A 31 -9.94 -13.73 4.12
N TRP A 32 -11.04 -12.98 4.01
CA TRP A 32 -12.34 -13.36 4.59
C TRP A 32 -13.13 -14.35 3.72
N VAL A 33 -12.71 -14.56 2.47
CA VAL A 33 -13.33 -15.50 1.53
C VAL A 33 -12.28 -16.54 1.09
N PRO A 34 -12.14 -17.67 1.83
CA PRO A 34 -11.04 -18.60 1.66
C PRO A 34 -10.84 -19.13 0.23
N ASN A 35 -11.94 -19.33 -0.51
CA ASN A 35 -11.88 -19.83 -1.88
C ASN A 35 -11.22 -18.81 -2.84
N LEU A 36 -11.46 -17.51 -2.62
CA LEU A 36 -10.83 -16.45 -3.42
C LEU A 36 -9.40 -16.16 -2.94
N TYR A 37 -9.16 -16.22 -1.63
CA TYR A 37 -7.83 -16.05 -1.04
C TYR A 37 -6.80 -17.04 -1.59
N ASN A 38 -7.22 -18.30 -1.78
CA ASN A 38 -6.37 -19.39 -2.28
C ASN A 38 -6.35 -19.50 -3.82
N SER A 39 -7.05 -18.61 -4.52
CA SER A 39 -7.02 -18.56 -5.99
C SER A 39 -5.68 -18.02 -6.51
N ARG A 40 -5.37 -18.26 -7.79
CA ARG A 40 -4.18 -17.67 -8.44
C ARG A 40 -4.14 -16.14 -8.34
N PHE A 41 -5.29 -15.49 -8.38
CA PHE A 41 -5.40 -14.04 -8.23
C PHE A 41 -5.13 -13.59 -6.79
N GLY A 42 -5.66 -14.31 -5.80
CA GLY A 42 -5.38 -14.06 -4.38
C GLY A 42 -3.90 -14.25 -4.06
N GLU A 43 -3.27 -15.31 -4.57
CA GLU A 43 -1.83 -15.55 -4.41
C GLU A 43 -0.99 -14.43 -5.06
N LEU A 44 -1.39 -13.94 -6.24
CA LEU A 44 -0.71 -12.83 -6.90
C LEU A 44 -0.74 -11.57 -6.04
N LEU A 45 -1.91 -11.17 -5.52
CA LEU A 45 -2.04 -9.98 -4.67
C LEU A 45 -1.20 -10.10 -3.39
N ARG A 46 -1.23 -11.28 -2.77
CA ARG A 46 -0.45 -11.60 -1.58
C ARG A 46 1.05 -11.50 -1.80
N ARG A 47 1.58 -11.88 -2.96
CA ARG A 47 3.00 -11.69 -3.28
C ARG A 47 3.44 -10.22 -3.17
N PHE A 48 2.52 -9.28 -3.35
CA PHE A 48 2.77 -7.85 -3.18
C PHE A 48 2.45 -7.35 -1.76
N SER A 49 1.32 -7.75 -1.15
CA SER A 49 0.90 -7.26 0.16
C SER A 49 1.63 -7.91 1.34
N ASP A 50 1.90 -9.23 1.27
CA ASP A 50 2.42 -10.04 2.36
C ASP A 50 3.78 -9.56 2.92
N PRO A 51 4.75 -9.06 2.13
CA PRO A 51 6.01 -8.59 2.70
C PRO A 51 5.82 -7.51 3.77
N LEU A 52 4.95 -6.52 3.50
CA LEU A 52 4.64 -5.45 4.45
C LEU A 52 3.74 -5.97 5.58
N GLU A 53 2.67 -6.66 5.24
CA GLU A 53 1.70 -7.17 6.23
C GLU A 53 2.35 -8.16 7.19
N ASN A 54 3.24 -9.05 6.73
CA ASN A 54 3.95 -10.00 7.60
C ASN A 54 4.92 -9.30 8.55
N MET A 55 5.55 -8.19 8.13
CA MET A 55 6.36 -7.38 9.06
C MET A 55 5.48 -6.77 10.15
N ILE A 56 4.29 -6.30 9.80
CA ILE A 56 3.32 -5.73 10.76
C ILE A 56 2.76 -6.82 11.68
N ARG A 57 2.37 -7.98 11.14
CA ARG A 57 1.84 -9.14 11.88
C ARG A 57 2.82 -9.69 12.92
N ARG A 58 4.14 -9.50 12.72
CA ARG A 58 5.16 -9.84 13.73
C ARG A 58 5.08 -8.95 14.97
N ILE A 59 4.59 -7.72 14.84
CA ILE A 59 4.44 -6.75 15.93
C ILE A 59 3.03 -6.85 16.51
N ILE A 60 2.02 -6.91 15.64
CA ILE A 60 0.60 -6.96 16.01
C ILE A 60 -0.02 -8.19 15.32
N PRO A 61 0.03 -9.36 15.98
CA PRO A 61 -0.55 -10.58 15.43
C PRO A 61 -2.08 -10.45 15.31
N PRO A 62 -2.73 -11.30 14.48
CA PRO A 62 -4.18 -11.32 14.36
C PRO A 62 -4.87 -11.51 15.72
N ILE A 63 -5.89 -10.71 15.99
CA ILE A 63 -6.64 -10.75 17.26
C ILE A 63 -8.02 -11.35 16.93
N MET A 64 -8.41 -12.42 17.63
CA MET A 64 -9.66 -13.14 17.39
C MET A 64 -9.83 -13.63 15.93
N GLY A 65 -8.72 -13.96 15.25
CA GLY A 65 -8.73 -14.38 13.85
C GLY A 65 -8.95 -13.24 12.84
N LEU A 66 -9.08 -11.98 13.31
CA LEU A 66 -9.11 -10.80 12.46
C LEU A 66 -7.71 -10.22 12.31
N ASP A 67 -7.35 -9.96 11.06
CA ASP A 67 -6.09 -9.33 10.72
C ASP A 67 -6.23 -7.81 10.61
N PHE A 68 -5.59 -7.10 11.55
CA PHE A 68 -5.56 -5.64 11.58
C PHE A 68 -4.32 -5.05 10.90
N SER A 69 -3.40 -5.89 10.40
CA SER A 69 -2.22 -5.43 9.66
C SER A 69 -2.54 -4.59 8.42
N PRO A 70 -3.65 -4.80 7.67
CA PRO A 70 -3.99 -3.97 6.53
C PRO A 70 -4.23 -2.50 6.91
N ILE A 71 -4.86 -2.25 8.07
CA ILE A 71 -5.12 -0.87 8.55
C ILE A 71 -3.81 -0.13 8.78
N ILE A 72 -2.86 -0.80 9.43
CA ILE A 72 -1.52 -0.24 9.70
C ILE A 72 -0.73 -0.09 8.40
N GLY A 73 -0.82 -1.05 7.48
CA GLY A 73 -0.19 -0.98 6.17
C GLY A 73 -0.67 0.23 5.38
N ILE A 74 -1.98 0.45 5.31
CA ILE A 74 -2.59 1.62 4.66
C ILE A 74 -2.16 2.91 5.34
N PHE A 75 -2.15 2.95 6.68
CA PHE A 75 -1.70 4.11 7.43
C PHE A 75 -0.23 4.47 7.10
N LEU A 76 0.67 3.49 7.08
CA LEU A 76 2.06 3.69 6.70
C LEU A 76 2.20 4.18 5.25
N CYS A 77 1.44 3.59 4.32
CA CYS A 77 1.43 4.05 2.93
C CYS A 77 0.94 5.50 2.81
N GLU A 78 -0.07 5.91 3.57
CA GLU A 78 -0.55 7.30 3.56
C GLU A 78 0.47 8.27 4.13
N VAL A 79 1.21 7.87 5.18
CA VAL A 79 2.35 8.66 5.68
C VAL A 79 3.41 8.82 4.59
N ILE A 80 3.80 7.73 3.92
CA ILE A 80 4.78 7.76 2.81
C ILE A 80 4.28 8.67 1.67
N ARG A 81 3.00 8.59 1.32
CA ARG A 81 2.39 9.41 0.27
C ARG A 81 2.42 10.91 0.62
N LYS A 82 2.17 11.27 1.88
CA LYS A 82 2.27 12.66 2.37
C LYS A 82 3.71 13.16 2.34
N LEU A 83 4.68 12.34 2.75
CA LEU A 83 6.10 12.67 2.68
C LEU A 83 6.56 12.85 1.22
N TRP A 84 6.13 11.97 0.32
CA TRP A 84 6.35 12.11 -1.12
C TRP A 84 5.82 13.45 -1.64
N ALA A 85 4.56 13.79 -1.33
CA ALA A 85 3.98 15.08 -1.71
C ALA A 85 4.74 16.27 -1.10
N MET A 86 5.20 16.18 0.14
CA MET A 86 6.00 17.23 0.78
C MET A 86 7.33 17.47 0.04
N ILE A 87 8.07 16.41 -0.29
CA ILE A 87 9.34 16.50 -1.00
C ILE A 87 9.15 17.19 -2.36
N PHE A 88 8.15 16.76 -3.14
CA PHE A 88 7.88 17.39 -4.44
C PHE A 88 7.43 18.84 -4.31
N ARG A 89 6.64 19.19 -3.28
CA ARG A 89 6.29 20.59 -3.04
C ARG A 89 7.51 21.46 -2.79
N VAL A 90 8.45 20.99 -1.97
CA VAL A 90 9.69 21.74 -1.69
C VAL A 90 10.52 21.91 -2.96
N ILE A 91 10.64 20.87 -3.79
CA ILE A 91 11.40 20.92 -5.06
C ILE A 91 10.73 21.81 -6.11
N LEU A 92 9.40 21.86 -6.16
CA LEU A 92 8.66 22.65 -7.16
C LEU A 92 8.55 24.14 -6.77
N LEU A 93 8.58 24.45 -5.47
CA LEU A 93 8.43 25.80 -4.93
C LEU A 93 9.76 26.50 -4.61
N GLY A 94 10.86 25.74 -4.48
CA GLY A 94 12.22 26.27 -4.33
C GLY A 94 12.89 26.47 -5.69
#